data_AF-A0A951UW18-F1
#
_entry.id   AF-A0A951UW18-F1
#
_cell.length_a   1.000
_cell.length_b   1.000
_cell.length_c   1.000
_cell.angle_alpha   90.00
_cell.angle_beta   90.00
_cell.angle_gamma   90.00
#
_symmetry.space_group_name_H-M   'P 1'
#
loop_
_entity.id
_entity.type
_entity.pdbx_description
1 polymer ?
#
loop_
_entity_poly.entity_id
_entity_poly.type
_entity_poly.pdbx_seq_one_letter_code
_entity_poly.pdbx_strand_id
1 'polypeptide(L)' 'MKKILILAANPTSTKHLSLDEEVREIKEALQLSKYREQFIIESNWAVRPDDIRRSILQFQPFK' A
#
# COMPACT_ATOMS: atom_id res chain seq x y z
N MET A 1 11.03 -5.06 -12.61
CA MET A 1 10.18 -4.09 -11.92
C MET A 1 9.54 -4.80 -10.74
N LYS A 2 9.76 -4.35 -9.51
CA LYS A 2 9.24 -5.00 -8.30
C LYS A 2 7.99 -4.29 -7.82
N LYS A 3 6.96 -5.05 -7.42
CA LYS A 3 5.73 -4.50 -6.89
C LYS A 3 5.71 -4.62 -5.37
N ILE A 4 5.33 -3.55 -4.70
CA ILE A 4 5.16 -3.48 -3.25
C ILE A 4 3.67 -3.20 -3.00
N LEU A 5 3.01 -4.07 -2.25
CA LEU A 5 1.62 -3.90 -1.84
C LEU A 5 1.59 -3.55 -0.36
N ILE A 6 1.07 -2.37 -0.04
CA ILE A 6 0.85 -1.91 1.34
C ILE A 6 -0.61 -2.15 1.70
N LEU A 7 -0.85 -2.90 2.76
CA LEU A 7 -2.18 -3.19 3.28
C LEU A 7 -2.24 -2.69 4.72
N ALA A 8 -3.22 -1.86 5.04
CA ALA A 8 -3.44 -1.44 6.41
C ALA A 8 -4.91 -1.47 6.81
N ALA A 9 -5.15 -1.91 8.04
CA ALA A 9 -6.44 -1.82 8.67
C ALA A 9 -6.53 -0.45 9.39
N ASN A 10 -7.61 0.28 9.12
CA ASN A 10 -8.00 1.46 9.90
C ASN A 10 -9.37 1.20 10.55
N PRO A 11 -9.44 0.35 11.60
CA PRO A 11 -10.70 0.06 12.26
C PRO A 11 -11.23 1.31 12.96
N THR A 12 -12.50 1.63 12.73
CA THR A 12 -13.18 2.81 13.29
C THR A 12 -13.24 2.81 14.83
N SER A 13 -12.99 1.68 15.48
CA SER A 13 -12.93 1.55 16.94
C SER A 13 -11.57 1.88 17.53
N THR A 14 -10.55 2.17 16.71
CA THR A 14 -9.20 2.52 17.15
C THR A 14 -8.90 4.00 16.89
N LYS A 15 -7.91 4.55 17.60
CA LYS A 15 -7.44 5.91 17.36
C LYS A 15 -7.08 6.04 15.88
N HIS A 16 -7.69 7.00 15.19
CA HIS A 16 -7.44 7.21 13.77
C HIS A 16 -5.95 7.42 13.53
N LEU A 17 -5.37 6.53 12.72
CA LEU A 17 -4.00 6.66 12.26
C LEU A 17 -4.06 7.30 10.87
N SER A 18 -3.29 8.36 10.64
CA SER A 18 -3.16 9.01 9.32
C SER A 18 -2.28 8.18 8.37
N LEU A 19 -2.54 6.87 8.27
CA LEU A 19 -1.74 5.97 7.45
C LEU A 19 -1.79 6.36 5.96
N ASP A 20 -2.92 6.94 5.54
CA ASP A 20 -3.08 7.51 4.20
C ASP A 20 -2.00 8.57 3.88
N GLU A 21 -1.60 9.34 4.89
CA GLU A 21 -0.59 10.39 4.78
C GLU A 21 0.81 9.77 4.69
N GLU A 22 1.14 8.81 5.56
CA GLU A 22 2.42 8.10 5.51
C GLU A 22 2.65 7.40 4.16
N VAL A 23 1.63 6.75 3.60
CA VAL A 23 1.77 6.09 2.28
C VAL A 23 1.84 7.10 1.15
N ARG A 24 1.19 8.26 1.28
CA ARG A 24 1.37 9.36 0.31
C ARG A 24 2.83 9.82 0.31
N GLU A 25 3.41 10.05 1.48
CA GLU A 25 4.82 10.43 1.62
C GLU A 25 5.76 9.38 1.01
N ILE A 26 5.51 8.09 1.25
CA ILE A 26 6.29 7.01 0.64
C ILE A 26 6.21 7.05 -0.89
N LYS A 27 5.02 7.26 -1.46
CA LYS A 27 4.84 7.34 -2.92
C LYS A 27 5.56 8.56 -3.50
N GLU A 28 5.47 9.70 -2.84
CA GLU A 28 6.15 10.94 -3.26
C GLU A 28 7.66 10.78 -3.21
N ALA A 29 8.21 10.25 -2.12
CA ALA A 29 9.63 9.95 -1.98
C ALA A 29 10.12 8.98 -3.06
N LEU A 30 9.33 7.95 -3.40
CA LEU A 30 9.69 7.02 -4.46
C LEU A 30 9.74 7.70 -5.84
N GLN A 31 8.78 8.59 -6.14
CA GLN A 31 8.76 9.32 -7.41
C GLN A 31 9.98 10.22 -7.59
N LEU A 32 10.45 10.84 -6.50
CA LEU A 32 11.65 11.67 -6.48
C LEU A 32 12.95 10.85 -6.49
N SER A 33 12.86 9.54 -6.24
CA SER A 33 14.04 8.68 -6.18
C SER A 33 14.63 8.39 -7.57
N LYS A 34 15.95 8.16 -7.60
CA LYS A 34 16.69 7.74 -8.80
C LYS A 34 16.21 6.39 -9.37
N TYR A 35 15.52 5.59 -8.58
CA TYR A 35 15.10 4.23 -8.93
C TYR A 35 13.57 4.10 -9.05
N ARG A 36 12.85 5.20 -9.26
CA ARG A 36 11.37 5.22 -9.38
C ARG A 36 10.82 4.18 -10.35
N GLU A 37 11.55 3.88 -11.43
CA GLU A 37 11.12 2.93 -12.47
C GLU A 37 11.33 1.46 -12.07
N GLN A 38 12.05 1.21 -10.97
CA GLN A 38 12.28 -0.15 -10.47
C GLN A 38 11.13 -0.64 -9.59
N PHE A 39 10.31 0.24 -9.05
CA PHE A 39 9.29 -0.08 -8.06
C PHE A 39 7.90 0.45 -8.43
N ILE A 40 6.87 -0.34 -8.16
CA ILE A 40 5.47 0.09 -8.20
C ILE A 40 4.89 -0.11 -6.81
N ILE A 41 4.29 0.94 -6.24
CA ILE A 41 3.63 0.89 -4.93
C ILE A 41 2.12 0.91 -5.13
N GLU A 42 1.48 -0.18 -4.71
CA GLU A 42 0.03 -0.31 -4.60
C GLU A 42 -0.37 -0.24 -3.13
N SER A 43 -1.52 0.34 -2.83
CA SER A 43 -2.00 0.51 -1.46
C SER A 43 -3.49 0.22 -1.37
N ASN A 44 -3.91 -0.56 -0.38
CA ASN A 44 -5.33 -0.76 -0.06
C ASN A 44 -5.59 -0.59 1.45
N TRP A 45 -6.68 0.11 1.76
CA TRP A 45 -7.03 0.57 3.11
C TRP A 45 -8.28 -0.12 3.64
N ALA A 46 -8.46 -0.07 4.95
CA ALA A 46 -9.63 -0.60 5.65
C ALA A 46 -9.90 -2.09 5.33
N VAL A 47 -8.83 -2.83 5.04
CA VAL A 47 -8.94 -4.24 4.66
C VAL A 47 -9.48 -5.05 5.84
N ARG A 48 -10.68 -5.59 5.68
CA ARG A 48 -11.12 -6.74 6.48
C ARG A 48 -10.22 -7.93 6.12
N PRO A 49 -10.17 -8.99 6.95
CA PRO A 49 -9.38 -10.19 6.63
C PRO A 49 -9.64 -10.73 5.20
N ASP A 50 -10.88 -10.64 4.72
CA ASP A 50 -11.27 -11.07 3.36
C ASP A 50 -10.69 -10.18 2.25
N ASP A 51 -10.45 -8.91 2.52
CA ASP A 51 -9.92 -7.94 1.55
C ASP A 51 -8.43 -8.14 1.31
N ILE A 52 -7.71 -8.73 2.27
CA ILE A 52 -6.29 -9.08 2.14
C ILE A 52 -6.09 -10.04 0.96
N ARG A 53 -6.86 -11.14 0.94
CA ARG A 53 -6.75 -12.15 -0.12
C ARG A 53 -7.12 -11.57 -1.49
N ARG A 54 -8.18 -10.76 -1.54
CA ARG A 54 -8.60 -10.06 -2.77
C ARG A 54 -7.51 -9.13 -3.29
N SER A 55 -6.92 -8.32 -2.41
CA SER A 55 -5.85 -7.38 -2.76
C SER A 55 -4.61 -8.10 -3.29
N ILE A 56 -4.19 -9.19 -2.64
CA ILE A 56 -3.06 -10.01 -3.10
C ILE A 56 -3.32 -10.56 -4.51
N LEU A 57 -4.52 -11.08 -4.78
CA LEU A 57 -4.88 -11.63 -6.09
C LEU A 57 -5.02 -10.55 -7.17
N GLN A 58 -5.52 -9.38 -6.82
CA GLN A 58 -5.69 -8.24 -7.72
C GLN A 58 -4.34 -7.64 -8.13
N PHE A 59 -3.47 -7.36 -7.16
CA PHE A 59 -2.21 -6.67 -7.42
C PHE A 59 -1.07 -7.62 -7.81
N GLN A 60 -1.17 -8.91 -7.44
CA GLN A 60 -0.19 -9.94 -7.75
C GLN A 60 1.26 -9.51 -7.45
N PRO A 61 1.60 -9.13 -6.21
CA PRO A 61 2.95 -8.63 -5.87
C PRO A 61 4.05 -9.71 -5.95
N PHE A 62 3.67 -10.96 -6.22
CA PHE A 62 4.54 -12.14 -6.31
C PHE A 62 4.96 -12.48 -7.75
N LYS A 63 4.48 -11.74 -8.76
CA LYS A 63 4.97 -11.81 -10.14
C LYS A 63 6.03 -10.75 -10.37
#